data_AF-A0AA42T106-F1
#
_entry.id   AF-A0AA42T106-F1
#
_cell.length_a   1.000
_cell.length_b   1.000
_cell.length_c   1.000
_cell.angle_alpha   90.00
_cell.angle_beta   90.00
_cell.angle_gamma   90.00
#
_symmetry.space_group_name_H-M   'P 1'
#
loop_
_entity.id
_entity.type
_entity.pdbx_description
1 polymer ?
#
loop_
_entity_poly.entity_id
_entity_poly.type
_entity_poly.pdbx_seq_one_letter_code
_entity_poly.pdbx_strand_id
1 'polypeptide(L)'
;MQRAHAEVAAYKSAVEEYLSKGQTSITNTELGYTPSNVTATAGGDIASFIADGSGSLEVTMGGNASPLVSGARITVLRSAEGVWSCDVDESGAASWRDSYMPAGCF
;
A
#
# COMPACT_ATOMS: atom_id res chain seq x y z
N MET A 1 0.90 -6.11 10.86
CA MET A 1 0.29 -5.80 9.56
C MET A 1 -0.76 -4.69 9.65
N GLN A 2 -1.70 -4.75 10.60
CA GLN A 2 -2.79 -3.75 10.70
C GLN A 2 -2.34 -2.28 10.66
N ARG A 3 -1.25 -1.94 11.37
CA ARG A 3 -0.70 -0.57 11.39
C ARG A 3 -0.20 -0.14 10.01
N ALA A 4 0.61 -0.96 9.36
CA ALA A 4 1.14 -0.68 8.02
C ALA A 4 0.01 -0.52 6.99
N HIS A 5 -1.01 -1.38 7.04
CA HIS A 5 -2.22 -1.22 6.22
C HIS A 5 -2.91 0.13 6.46
N ALA A 6 -3.11 0.53 7.72
CA ALA A 6 -3.72 1.82 8.04
C ALA A 6 -2.89 3.02 7.58
N GLU A 7 -1.56 2.96 7.72
CA GLU A 7 -0.62 3.98 7.25
C GLU A 7 -0.71 4.15 5.73
N VAL A 8 -0.74 3.06 4.96
CA VAL A 8 -0.88 3.13 3.49
C VAL A 8 -2.27 3.59 3.07
N ALA A 9 -3.32 3.07 3.70
CA ALA A 9 -4.70 3.44 3.39
C ALA A 9 -5.00 4.93 3.67
N ALA A 10 -4.20 5.60 4.50
CA ALA A 10 -4.34 7.04 4.75
C ALA A 10 -4.07 7.89 3.49
N TYR A 11 -3.31 7.39 2.51
CA TYR A 11 -2.99 8.11 1.28
C TYR A 11 -4.11 8.08 0.23
N LYS A 12 -5.21 7.32 0.45
CA LYS A 12 -6.34 7.23 -0.49
C LYS A 12 -6.90 8.59 -0.86
N SER A 13 -7.15 9.46 0.13
CA SER A 13 -7.71 10.79 -0.12
C SER A 13 -6.81 11.68 -0.97
N ALA A 14 -5.50 11.63 -0.75
CA ALA A 14 -4.52 12.37 -1.55
C ALA A 14 -4.49 11.85 -3.00
N VAL A 15 -4.53 10.52 -3.18
CA VAL A 15 -4.64 9.90 -4.50
C VAL A 15 -5.89 10.38 -5.23
N GLU A 16 -7.06 10.35 -4.60
CA GLU A 16 -8.31 10.79 -5.24
C GLU A 16 -8.25 12.25 -5.68
N GLU A 17 -7.57 13.11 -4.93
CA GLU A 17 -7.36 14.50 -5.32
C GLU A 17 -6.55 14.61 -6.62
N TYR A 18 -5.42 13.90 -6.74
CA TYR A 18 -4.60 13.92 -7.95
C TYR A 18 -5.31 13.28 -9.14
N LEU A 19 -6.00 12.15 -8.94
CA LEU A 19 -6.78 11.50 -9.99
C LEU A 19 -7.92 12.40 -10.49
N SER A 20 -8.56 13.17 -9.60
CA SER A 20 -9.60 14.14 -10.00
C SER A 20 -9.08 15.27 -10.89
N LYS A 21 -7.78 15.57 -10.82
CA LYS A 21 -7.06 16.53 -11.68
C LYS A 21 -6.56 15.89 -12.97
N GLY A 22 -6.80 14.60 -13.20
CA GLY A 22 -6.27 13.83 -14.32
C GLY A 22 -4.79 13.47 -14.18
N GLN A 23 -4.21 13.57 -12.97
CA GLN A 23 -2.82 13.21 -12.72
C GLN A 23 -2.73 11.77 -12.20
N THR A 24 -2.15 10.88 -13.00
CA THR A 24 -1.99 9.46 -12.66
C THR A 24 -0.57 9.09 -12.25
N SER A 25 0.41 9.92 -12.62
CA SER A 25 1.76 9.84 -12.09
C SER A 25 1.81 10.63 -10.79
N ILE A 26 1.82 9.94 -9.66
CA ILE A 26 1.82 10.54 -8.32
C ILE A 26 3.06 10.05 -7.58
N THR A 27 3.95 10.97 -7.23
CA THR A 27 5.19 10.67 -6.53
C THR A 27 5.01 10.59 -5.01
N ASN A 28 5.95 9.96 -4.31
CA ASN A 28 6.01 9.94 -2.85
C ASN A 28 6.05 11.35 -2.25
N THR A 29 6.74 12.28 -2.90
CA THR A 29 6.79 13.69 -2.47
C THR A 29 5.41 14.35 -2.58
N GLU A 30 4.70 14.12 -3.69
CA GLU A 30 3.35 14.65 -3.92
C GLU A 30 2.30 14.08 -2.96
N LEU A 31 2.45 12.81 -2.56
CA LEU A 31 1.62 12.17 -1.53
C LEU A 31 1.95 12.64 -0.11
N GLY A 32 3.10 13.29 0.12
CA GLY A 32 3.63 13.49 1.47
C GLY A 32 3.97 12.16 2.16
N TYR A 33 4.43 11.17 1.40
CA TYR A 33 4.77 9.85 1.91
C TYR A 33 5.87 9.95 2.97
N THR A 34 5.59 9.39 4.15
CA THR A 34 6.55 9.29 5.25
C THR A 34 6.85 7.82 5.49
N PRO A 35 8.08 7.35 5.22
CA PRO A 35 8.44 5.95 5.43
C PRO A 35 8.16 5.48 6.86
N SER A 36 7.49 4.35 6.99
CA SER A 36 7.20 3.74 8.28
C SER A 36 8.37 2.90 8.77
N ASN A 37 8.56 2.84 10.09
CA ASN A 37 9.59 1.99 10.67
C ASN A 37 9.24 0.49 10.68
N VAL A 38 8.04 0.07 10.22
CA VAL A 38 7.66 -1.35 10.04
C VAL A 38 7.46 -1.74 8.58
N THR A 39 7.82 -0.86 7.65
CA THR A 39 7.90 -1.17 6.23
C THR A 39 9.36 -1.12 5.82
N ALA A 40 9.73 -1.92 4.83
CA ALA A 40 10.98 -1.72 4.12
C ALA A 40 10.98 -0.35 3.43
N THR A 41 12.17 0.23 3.23
CA THR A 41 12.30 1.44 2.40
C THR A 41 11.80 1.13 1.00
N ALA A 42 10.84 1.93 0.50
CA ALA A 42 10.32 1.79 -0.84
C ALA A 42 11.44 2.05 -1.87
N GLY A 43 11.56 1.18 -2.89
CA GLY A 43 12.52 1.34 -3.98
C GLY A 43 12.13 2.40 -5.02
N GLY A 44 10.92 2.98 -4.89
CA GLY A 44 10.35 3.97 -5.79
C GLY A 44 9.08 4.58 -5.17
N ASP A 45 8.24 5.18 -6.01
CA ASP A 45 6.94 5.69 -5.58
C ASP A 45 6.01 4.55 -5.16
N ILE A 46 5.32 4.71 -4.04
CA ILE A 46 4.38 3.69 -3.54
C ILE A 46 3.08 3.67 -4.35
N ALA A 47 2.80 4.73 -5.10
CA ALA A 47 1.63 4.87 -5.95
C ALA A 47 1.95 4.44 -7.39
N SER A 48 1.04 3.66 -7.98
CA SER A 48 1.06 3.32 -9.39
C SER A 48 -0.36 3.35 -9.92
N PHE A 49 -0.68 4.33 -10.76
CA PHE A 49 -2.01 4.49 -11.36
C PHE A 49 -1.90 4.68 -12.88
N ILE A 50 -2.90 4.17 -13.59
CA ILE A 50 -3.01 4.30 -15.05
C ILE A 50 -4.12 5.27 -15.43
N ALA A 51 -4.27 5.53 -16.73
CA ALA A 51 -5.13 6.58 -17.27
C ALA A 51 -6.62 6.48 -16.88
N ASP A 52 -7.13 5.28 -16.59
CA ASP A 52 -8.52 5.07 -16.15
C ASP A 52 -8.72 5.28 -14.64
N GLY A 53 -7.66 5.66 -13.91
CA GLY A 53 -7.66 5.86 -12.47
C GLY A 53 -7.58 4.58 -11.65
N SER A 54 -7.50 3.41 -12.27
CA SER A 54 -7.18 2.17 -11.57
C SER A 54 -5.68 2.10 -11.23
N GLY A 55 -5.36 1.36 -10.17
CA GLY A 55 -3.99 1.26 -9.70
C GLY A 55 -3.89 0.83 -8.24
N SER A 56 -2.75 1.13 -7.63
CA SER A 56 -2.45 0.67 -6.28
C SER A 56 -1.54 1.61 -5.50
N LEU A 57 -1.65 1.52 -4.18
CA LEU A 57 -0.65 1.94 -3.21
C LEU A 57 -0.01 0.68 -2.60
N GLU A 58 1.31 0.58 -2.61
CA GLU A 58 2.00 -0.65 -2.23
C GLU A 58 3.15 -0.39 -1.25
N VAL A 59 3.23 -1.23 -0.21
CA VAL A 59 4.40 -1.28 0.69
C VAL A 59 4.79 -2.72 0.99
N THR A 60 6.07 -2.93 1.28
CA THR A 60 6.58 -4.21 1.76
C THR A 60 6.87 -4.11 3.26
N MET A 61 6.47 -5.13 4.01
CA MET A 61 6.78 -5.25 5.43
C MET A 61 8.27 -5.45 5.64
N GLY A 62 8.82 -4.78 6.64
CA GLY A 62 10.25 -4.84 6.94
C GLY A 62 10.62 -3.92 8.09
N GLY A 63 11.88 -3.48 8.15
CA GLY A 63 12.37 -2.63 9.23
C GLY A 63 12.21 -3.32 10.60
N ASN A 64 11.43 -2.69 11.49
CA ASN A 64 11.13 -3.19 12.83
C ASN A 64 9.90 -4.11 12.88
N ALA A 65 9.33 -4.50 11.73
CA ALA A 65 8.27 -5.50 11.71
C ALA A 65 8.77 -6.85 12.26
N SER A 66 7.84 -7.68 12.74
CA SER A 66 8.17 -9.05 13.13
C SER A 66 8.81 -9.79 11.94
N PRO A 67 9.93 -10.53 12.14
CA PRO A 67 10.55 -11.31 11.07
C PRO A 67 9.59 -12.28 10.38
N LEU A 68 8.54 -12.73 11.07
CA LEU A 68 7.53 -13.66 10.55
C LEU A 68 6.72 -13.09 9.37
N VAL A 69 6.54 -11.77 9.34
CA VAL A 69 5.79 -11.07 8.28
C VAL A 69 6.68 -10.20 7.40
N SER A 70 7.98 -10.11 7.71
CA SER A 70 8.94 -9.37 6.89
C SER A 70 8.95 -9.94 5.48
N GLY A 71 8.87 -9.07 4.48
CA GLY A 71 8.76 -9.44 3.06
C GLY A 71 7.33 -9.59 2.54
N ALA A 72 6.31 -9.71 3.41
CA ALA A 72 4.91 -9.64 2.98
C ALA A 72 4.61 -8.27 2.36
N ARG A 73 3.79 -8.22 1.32
CA ARG A 73 3.45 -6.98 0.61
C ARG A 73 2.00 -6.63 0.84
N ILE A 74 1.72 -5.40 1.23
CA ILE A 74 0.37 -4.87 1.39
C ILE A 74 0.08 -3.98 0.19
N THR A 75 -0.97 -4.31 -0.53
CA THR A 75 -1.42 -3.58 -1.72
C THR A 75 -2.82 -3.06 -1.48
N VAL A 76 -2.99 -1.75 -1.56
CA VAL A 76 -4.28 -1.08 -1.47
C VAL A 76 -4.68 -0.68 -2.89
N LEU A 77 -5.63 -1.41 -3.48
CA LEU A 77 -6.01 -1.27 -4.88
C LEU A 77 -7.19 -0.34 -5.05
N ARG A 78 -7.21 0.39 -6.16
CA ARG A 78 -8.34 1.20 -6.64
C ARG A 78 -8.80 0.66 -7.98
N SER A 79 -10.10 0.38 -8.12
CA SER A 79 -10.70 0.05 -9.42
C SER A 79 -10.94 1.32 -10.26
N ALA A 80 -11.20 1.17 -11.56
CA ALA A 80 -11.55 2.30 -12.43
C ALA A 80 -12.85 3.00 -11.97
N GLU A 81 -13.74 2.28 -11.31
CA GLU A 81 -14.98 2.79 -10.70
C GLU A 81 -14.73 3.50 -9.35
N GLY A 82 -13.48 3.60 -8.90
CA GLY A 82 -13.10 4.25 -7.64
C GLY A 82 -13.35 3.41 -6.39
N VAL A 83 -13.55 2.11 -6.54
CA VAL A 83 -13.72 1.20 -5.40
C VAL A 83 -12.34 0.81 -4.86
N TRP A 84 -12.16 0.97 -3.55
CA TRP A 84 -10.92 0.58 -2.88
C TRP A 84 -11.02 -0.81 -2.29
N SER A 85 -9.98 -1.61 -2.47
CA SER A 85 -9.80 -2.93 -1.86
C SER A 85 -8.39 -3.06 -1.27
N CYS A 86 -8.15 -4.14 -0.53
CA CYS A 86 -6.84 -4.45 0.02
C CYS A 86 -6.53 -5.92 -0.27
N ASP A 87 -5.31 -6.16 -0.72
CA ASP A 87 -4.73 -7.47 -0.93
C ASP A 87 -3.40 -7.55 -0.15
N VAL A 88 -3.06 -8.74 0.31
CA VAL A 88 -1.77 -8.99 0.95
C VAL A 88 -1.13 -10.19 0.30
N ASP A 89 0.01 -9.97 -0.35
CA ASP A 89 0.87 -11.05 -0.83
C ASP A 89 1.78 -11.51 0.31
N GLU A 90 1.43 -12.66 0.88
CA GLU A 90 2.18 -13.32 1.94
C GLU A 90 3.37 -14.15 1.45
N SER A 91 3.55 -14.33 0.14
CA SER A 91 4.58 -15.22 -0.40
C SER A 91 6.00 -14.78 -0.07
N GLY A 92 6.19 -13.48 0.17
CA GLY A 92 7.46 -12.91 0.65
C GLY A 92 7.69 -13.05 2.16
N ALA A 93 6.68 -13.45 2.94
CA ALA A 93 6.79 -13.59 4.39
C ALA A 93 7.61 -14.82 4.78
N ALA A 94 8.49 -14.69 5.76
CA ALA A 94 9.30 -15.82 6.23
C ALA A 94 8.45 -16.95 6.86
N SER A 95 7.36 -16.61 7.56
CA SER A 95 6.47 -17.60 8.18
C SER A 95 5.10 -16.98 8.47
N TRP A 96 4.27 -16.90 7.42
CA TRP A 96 2.92 -16.35 7.49
C TRP A 96 1.94 -17.18 8.34
N ARG A 97 0.92 -16.49 8.88
CA ARG A 97 -0.29 -17.08 9.48
C ARG A 97 -1.47 -16.17 9.16
N ASP A 98 -2.64 -16.75 8.90
CA ASP A 98 -3.85 -16.00 8.55
C ASP A 98 -4.24 -14.95 9.59
N SER A 99 -3.94 -15.18 10.87
CA SER A 99 -4.15 -14.22 11.96
C SER A 99 -3.36 -12.91 11.80
N TYR A 100 -2.38 -12.85 10.91
CA TYR A 100 -1.63 -11.64 10.60
C TYR A 100 -2.31 -10.78 9.54
N MET A 101 -3.28 -11.33 8.80
CA MET A 101 -4.05 -10.61 7.79
C MET A 101 -4.77 -9.42 8.44
N PRO A 102 -4.56 -8.17 7.95
CA PRO A 102 -5.35 -7.04 8.41
C PRO A 102 -6.84 -7.24 8.13
N ALA A 103 -7.69 -6.72 9.01
CA ALA A 103 -9.12 -6.74 8.77
C ALA A 103 -9.46 -5.96 7.48
N GLY A 104 -10.21 -6.58 6.57
CA GLY A 104 -10.62 -5.96 5.30
C GLY A 104 -9.65 -6.17 4.13
N CYS A 105 -8.57 -6.93 4.34
CA CYS A 105 -7.70 -7.43 3.26
C CYS A 105 -8.01 -8.92 3.04
N PHE A 106 -8.12 -9.34 1.78
CA PHE A 106 -8.52 -10.70 1.40
C PHE A 106 -7.83 -11.16 0.13
#